data_AF-A0A7S0VGU6-F1
#
_entry.id   AF-A0A7S0VGU6-F1
#
_cell.length_a   1.000
_cell.length_b   1.000
_cell.length_c   1.000
_cell.angle_alpha   90.00
_cell.angle_beta   90.00
_cell.angle_gamma   90.00
#
_symmetry.space_group_name_H-M   'P 1'
#
loop_
_entity.id
_entity.type
_entity.pdbx_description
1 polymer ?
#
loop_
_entity_poly.entity_id
_entity_poly.type
_entity_poly.pdbx_seq_one_letter_code
_entity_poly.pdbx_strand_id
1 'polypeptide(L)'
;AGGKEEVKGAYVPPHLRGKEGETRKALSLHAFEEAKKVGGAALGPASRQLPPGASEEDEKLSKGALKKKKAKEKAERERQEKESLEETQRALEAAGIDAPAARPAAGAGAPKEEAGPKTYGSAEEVQKRIKAVQKKLRQAEGLAAEAAEGKEMNVDQQGKIDGIAGMKQELEELEG
;
A
#
# COMPACT_ATOMS: atom_id res chain seq x y z
N ALA A 1 -37.61 25.33 -34.71
CA ALA A 1 -36.33 25.88 -34.23
C ALA A 1 -35.69 24.85 -33.32
N GLY A 2 -34.68 24.12 -33.80
CA GLY A 2 -33.94 23.13 -33.01
C GLY A 2 -32.57 23.69 -32.66
N GLY A 3 -32.38 24.06 -31.40
CA GLY A 3 -31.10 24.58 -30.89
C GLY A 3 -30.06 23.47 -30.87
N LYS A 4 -28.92 23.69 -31.52
CA LYS A 4 -27.73 22.84 -31.39
C LYS A 4 -27.03 23.24 -30.09
N GLU A 5 -27.04 22.34 -29.13
CA GLU A 5 -26.31 22.47 -27.87
C GLU A 5 -24.82 22.18 -28.14
N GLU A 6 -23.97 23.21 -28.10
CA GLU A 6 -22.52 23.05 -28.20
C GLU A 6 -21.98 22.46 -26.90
N VAL A 7 -21.67 21.17 -26.93
CA VAL A 7 -21.00 20.48 -25.82
C VAL A 7 -19.54 20.95 -25.77
N LYS A 8 -19.21 21.81 -24.81
CA LYS A 8 -17.82 22.21 -24.52
C LYS A 8 -17.01 20.96 -24.15
N GLY A 9 -16.03 20.62 -24.98
CA GLY A 9 -15.19 19.42 -24.81
C GLY A 9 -14.48 19.41 -23.45
N ALA A 10 -14.53 18.26 -22.77
CA ALA A 10 -13.81 18.06 -21.51
C ALA A 10 -12.29 18.21 -21.72
N TYR A 11 -11.63 18.85 -20.75
CA TYR A 11 -10.16 18.98 -20.76
C TYR A 11 -9.51 17.59 -20.73
N VAL A 12 -8.80 17.24 -21.80
CA VAL A 12 -8.01 16.02 -21.90
C VAL A 12 -6.57 16.34 -21.53
N PRO A 13 -6.02 15.76 -20.43
CA PRO A 13 -4.64 15.93 -20.04
C PRO A 13 -3.66 15.57 -21.16
N PRO A 14 -2.52 16.27 -21.30
CA PRO A 14 -1.62 16.13 -22.45
C PRO A 14 -1.05 14.71 -22.62
N HIS A 15 -0.93 13.94 -21.53
CA HIS A 15 -0.46 12.56 -21.57
C HIS A 15 -1.50 11.55 -22.11
N LEU A 16 -2.76 11.95 -22.25
CA LEU A 16 -3.85 11.13 -22.79
C LEU A 16 -4.17 11.47 -24.26
N ARG A 17 -3.73 12.65 -24.73
CA ARG A 17 -4.08 13.20 -26.04
C ARG A 17 -3.58 12.41 -27.26
N GLY A 18 -2.67 11.44 -27.07
CA GLY A 18 -2.07 10.63 -28.12
C GLY A 18 -2.49 9.16 -28.15
N LYS A 19 -3.34 8.70 -27.22
CA LYS A 19 -3.74 7.27 -27.12
C LYS A 19 -5.18 6.99 -27.57
N GLU A 20 -5.74 7.85 -28.43
CA GLU A 20 -7.13 7.70 -28.87
C GLU A 20 -7.31 6.88 -30.16
N GLY A 21 -6.21 6.41 -30.78
CA GLY A 21 -6.27 5.63 -32.02
C GLY A 21 -6.25 4.10 -31.87
N GLU A 22 -5.83 3.56 -30.71
CA GLU A 22 -5.68 2.11 -30.54
C GLU A 22 -6.89 1.55 -29.82
N THR A 23 -7.91 1.26 -30.62
CA THR A 23 -9.11 0.46 -30.35
C THR A 23 -9.25 -0.01 -28.89
N ARG A 24 -10.12 0.64 -28.12
CA ARG A 24 -10.79 -0.05 -27.01
C ARG A 24 -11.64 -1.16 -27.63
N LYS A 25 -11.02 -2.29 -27.97
CA LYS A 25 -11.75 -3.56 -28.09
C LYS A 25 -12.42 -3.72 -26.73
N ALA A 26 -13.73 -3.52 -26.69
CA ALA A 26 -14.53 -3.83 -25.53
C ALA A 26 -14.24 -5.30 -25.21
N LEU A 27 -13.42 -5.53 -24.19
CA LEU A 27 -13.27 -6.82 -23.55
C LEU A 27 -14.61 -7.07 -22.86
N SER A 28 -15.58 -7.55 -23.62
CA SER A 28 -16.80 -8.11 -23.04
C SER A 28 -16.35 -9.26 -22.15
N LEU A 29 -16.86 -9.31 -20.92
CA LEU A 29 -16.58 -10.39 -19.97
C LEU A 29 -16.86 -11.78 -20.58
N HIS A 30 -17.75 -11.85 -21.59
CA HIS A 30 -18.03 -13.06 -22.35
C HIS A 30 -16.86 -13.56 -23.22
N ALA A 31 -16.00 -12.67 -23.73
CA ALA A 31 -14.84 -13.08 -24.55
C ALA A 31 -13.74 -13.78 -23.72
N PHE A 32 -13.73 -13.57 -22.39
CA PHE A 32 -12.73 -14.18 -21.51
C PHE A 32 -13.10 -15.61 -21.09
N GLU A 33 -14.39 -15.96 -21.08
CA GLU A 33 -14.83 -17.34 -20.81
C GLU A 33 -14.65 -18.27 -22.01
N GLU A 34 -14.84 -17.78 -23.25
CA GLU A 34 -14.61 -18.60 -24.45
C GLU A 34 -13.11 -18.89 -24.67
N ALA A 35 -12.23 -17.92 -24.39
CA ALA A 35 -10.77 -18.09 -24.57
C ALA A 35 -10.14 -19.12 -23.61
N LYS A 36 -10.80 -19.48 -22.50
CA LYS A 36 -10.36 -20.56 -21.62
C LYS A 36 -10.80 -21.95 -22.11
N LYS A 37 -11.82 -22.03 -22.97
CA LYS A 37 -12.42 -23.30 -23.42
C LYS A 37 -11.79 -23.84 -24.71
N VAL A 38 -11.15 -22.98 -25.50
CA VAL A 38 -10.39 -23.37 -26.70
C VAL A 38 -8.91 -23.24 -26.38
N GLY A 39 -8.23 -24.38 -26.23
CA GLY A 39 -6.83 -24.47 -25.84
C GLY A 39 -5.94 -23.48 -26.58
N GLY A 40 -5.19 -22.69 -25.80
CA GLY A 40 -4.29 -21.66 -26.30
C GLY A 40 -3.28 -22.21 -27.30
N ALA A 41 -3.52 -21.95 -28.57
CA ALA A 41 -2.61 -22.23 -29.66
C ALA A 41 -2.88 -21.25 -30.81
N ALA A 42 -2.35 -20.03 -30.74
CA ALA A 42 -2.04 -19.20 -31.91
C ALA A 42 -1.43 -17.86 -31.48
N LEU A 43 -0.12 -17.82 -31.24
CA LEU A 43 0.72 -16.64 -31.48
C LEU A 43 2.13 -17.20 -31.70
N GLY A 44 2.53 -17.28 -32.98
CA GLY A 44 3.71 -17.98 -33.45
C GLY A 44 5.05 -17.34 -33.07
N PRO A 45 6.16 -18.09 -33.22
CA PRO A 45 7.50 -17.63 -32.89
C PRO A 45 8.07 -16.83 -34.07
N ALA A 46 7.73 -15.54 -34.16
CA ALA A 46 8.37 -14.65 -35.11
C ALA A 46 8.90 -13.43 -34.35
N SER A 47 10.23 -13.35 -34.32
CA SER A 47 11.01 -12.11 -34.09
C SER A 47 10.76 -11.37 -32.78
N ARG A 48 11.24 -11.93 -31.66
CA ARG A 48 11.80 -11.10 -30.58
C ARG A 48 13.30 -11.19 -30.67
N GLN A 49 13.87 -10.25 -31.41
CA GLN A 49 15.30 -10.00 -31.41
C GLN A 49 15.67 -9.51 -30.01
N LEU A 50 16.27 -10.39 -29.23
CA LEU A 50 16.75 -10.09 -27.89
C LEU A 50 18.00 -9.17 -28.00
N PRO A 51 18.12 -8.14 -27.14
CA PRO A 51 19.30 -7.30 -27.13
C PRO A 51 20.54 -8.11 -26.71
N PRO A 52 21.72 -7.87 -27.33
CA PRO A 52 22.95 -8.55 -26.97
C PRO A 52 23.37 -8.13 -25.56
N GLY A 53 23.31 -9.07 -24.62
CA GLY A 53 23.65 -8.84 -23.20
C GLY A 53 22.89 -9.70 -22.18
N ALA A 54 21.88 -10.47 -22.60
CA ALA A 54 21.25 -11.48 -21.75
C ALA A 54 22.08 -12.78 -21.79
N SER A 55 22.87 -13.02 -20.75
CA SER A 55 23.63 -14.25 -20.53
C SER A 55 22.73 -15.50 -20.57
N GLU A 56 23.04 -16.42 -21.48
CA GLU A 56 22.28 -17.64 -21.85
C GLU A 56 22.37 -18.79 -20.81
N GLU A 57 22.69 -18.53 -19.54
CA GLU A 57 22.88 -19.60 -18.53
C GLU A 57 21.65 -19.92 -17.68
N ASP A 58 20.56 -19.15 -17.77
CA ASP A 58 19.32 -19.39 -17.02
C ASP A 58 18.24 -20.19 -17.79
N GLU A 59 18.55 -20.70 -18.99
CA GLU A 59 17.55 -21.24 -19.91
C GLU A 59 17.36 -22.77 -19.92
N LYS A 60 17.68 -23.47 -18.81
CA LYS A 60 17.42 -24.94 -18.71
C LYS A 60 16.77 -25.41 -17.42
N LEU A 61 16.14 -24.55 -16.62
CA LEU A 61 15.29 -25.01 -15.53
C LEU A 61 13.83 -25.05 -15.98
N SER A 62 13.36 -26.25 -16.31
CA SER A 62 11.93 -26.54 -16.55
C SER A 62 11.05 -25.86 -15.51
N LYS A 63 9.86 -25.38 -15.89
CA LYS A 63 8.91 -24.68 -15.00
C LYS A 63 8.63 -25.43 -13.68
N GLY A 64 8.78 -26.76 -13.67
CA GLY A 64 8.74 -27.59 -12.46
C GLY A 64 9.96 -27.42 -11.54
N ALA A 65 11.16 -27.32 -12.09
CA ALA A 65 12.41 -27.11 -11.36
C ALA A 65 12.47 -25.71 -10.74
N LEU A 66 11.98 -24.68 -11.43
CA LEU A 66 11.85 -23.32 -10.89
C LEU A 66 10.91 -23.27 -9.67
N LYS A 67 9.77 -23.98 -9.73
CA LYS A 67 8.85 -24.07 -8.58
C LYS A 67 9.50 -24.80 -7.39
N LYS A 68 10.20 -25.91 -7.64
CA LYS A 68 10.89 -26.66 -6.59
C LYS A 68 12.05 -25.88 -5.97
N LYS A 69 12.82 -25.14 -6.78
CA LYS A 69 13.90 -24.24 -6.32
C LYS A 69 13.33 -23.12 -5.45
N LYS A 70 12.27 -22.45 -5.90
CA LYS A 70 11.61 -21.37 -5.14
C LYS A 70 10.95 -21.85 -3.85
N ALA A 71 10.36 -23.05 -3.84
CA ALA A 71 9.81 -23.64 -2.63
C ALA A 71 10.91 -24.01 -1.62
N LYS A 72 12.04 -24.53 -2.09
CA LYS A 72 13.20 -24.86 -1.25
C LYS A 72 13.84 -23.60 -0.66
N GLU A 73 14.03 -22.56 -1.46
CA GLU A 73 14.58 -21.27 -1.01
C GLU A 73 13.66 -20.58 0.01
N LYS A 74 12.34 -20.62 -0.20
CA LYS A 74 11.38 -20.10 0.79
C LYS A 74 11.42 -20.87 2.11
N ALA A 75 11.50 -22.21 2.06
CA ALA A 75 11.60 -23.03 3.26
C ALA A 75 12.92 -22.82 4.02
N GLU A 76 14.02 -22.61 3.30
CA GLU A 76 15.32 -22.31 3.90
C GLU A 76 15.35 -20.92 4.54
N ARG A 77 14.75 -19.92 3.88
CA ARG A 77 14.61 -18.57 4.46
C ARG A 77 13.72 -18.57 5.69
N GLU A 78 12.58 -19.27 5.68
CA GLU A 78 11.71 -19.37 6.85
C GLU A 78 12.40 -20.10 8.01
N ARG A 79 13.28 -21.08 7.72
CA ARG A 79 14.11 -21.73 8.73
C ARG A 79 15.18 -20.80 9.30
N GLN A 80 15.87 -20.03 8.47
CA GLN A 80 16.84 -19.02 8.92
C GLN A 80 16.17 -17.89 9.73
N GLU A 81 14.96 -17.47 9.36
CA GLU A 81 14.17 -16.51 10.14
C GLU A 81 13.78 -17.09 11.51
N LYS A 82 13.38 -18.37 11.58
CA LYS A 82 13.10 -19.03 12.87
C LYS A 82 14.35 -19.16 13.74
N GLU A 83 15.47 -19.61 13.17
CA GLU A 83 16.73 -19.74 13.89
C GLU A 83 17.26 -18.38 14.38
N SER A 84 17.13 -17.31 13.59
CA SER A 84 17.52 -15.96 14.03
C SER A 84 16.56 -15.35 15.07
N LEU A 85 15.27 -15.66 15.02
CA LEU A 85 14.32 -15.27 16.08
C LEU A 85 14.58 -16.03 17.39
N GLU A 86 14.86 -17.33 17.33
CA GLU A 86 15.24 -18.11 18.51
C GLU A 86 16.58 -17.65 19.10
N GLU A 87 17.56 -17.31 18.27
CA GLU A 87 18.85 -16.78 18.73
C GLU A 87 18.70 -15.40 19.39
N THR A 88 17.89 -14.51 18.81
CA THR A 88 17.60 -13.20 19.43
C THR A 88 16.81 -13.33 20.73
N GLN A 89 15.84 -14.25 20.82
CA GLN A 89 15.14 -14.55 22.07
C GLN A 89 16.09 -15.10 23.13
N ARG A 90 16.96 -16.04 22.76
CA ARG A 90 17.96 -16.60 23.68
C ARG A 90 19.00 -15.57 24.13
N ALA A 91 19.38 -14.64 23.26
CA ALA A 91 20.27 -13.53 23.62
C ALA A 91 19.60 -12.55 24.60
N LEU A 92 18.29 -12.30 24.43
CA LEU A 92 17.48 -11.51 25.36
C LEU A 92 17.36 -12.17 26.73
N GLU A 93 17.13 -13.48 26.77
CA GLU A 93 17.02 -14.26 28.00
C GLU A 93 18.37 -14.36 28.72
N ALA A 94 19.47 -14.58 27.99
CA ALA A 94 20.82 -14.62 28.53
C ALA A 94 21.31 -13.24 29.03
N ALA A 95 20.81 -12.15 28.46
CA ALA A 95 21.07 -10.80 28.96
C ALA A 95 20.37 -10.51 30.30
N GLY A 96 19.58 -11.45 30.83
CA GLY A 96 18.94 -11.31 32.14
C GLY A 96 17.91 -10.17 32.17
N ILE A 97 17.35 -9.80 31.00
CA ILE A 97 16.21 -8.90 30.92
C ILE A 97 14.98 -9.73 31.27
N ASP A 98 14.79 -9.92 32.58
CA ASP A 98 13.60 -10.50 33.17
C ASP A 98 12.37 -9.83 32.55
N ALA A 99 11.43 -10.64 32.06
CA ALA A 99 10.19 -10.15 31.47
C ALA A 99 9.54 -9.16 32.45
N PRO A 100 9.21 -7.92 32.03
CA PRO A 100 8.67 -6.95 32.96
C PRO A 100 7.30 -7.45 33.43
N ALA A 101 7.27 -7.96 34.66
CA ALA A 101 6.07 -8.10 35.44
C ALA A 101 5.32 -6.76 35.38
N ALA A 102 4.13 -6.80 34.79
CA ALA A 102 3.07 -5.81 34.83
C ALA A 102 3.42 -4.52 35.61
N ARG A 103 3.97 -3.52 34.90
CA ARG A 103 3.98 -2.12 35.34
C ARG A 103 3.66 -1.22 34.14
N PRO A 104 2.88 -0.15 34.35
CA PRO A 104 2.08 0.47 33.30
C PRO A 104 2.92 1.30 32.33
N ALA A 105 2.52 1.24 31.06
CA ALA A 105 2.51 2.33 30.09
C ALA A 105 3.54 3.46 30.28
N ALA A 106 4.74 3.30 29.74
CA ALA A 106 5.64 4.43 29.47
C ALA A 106 6.72 4.00 28.46
N GLY A 107 6.33 3.92 27.19
CA GLY A 107 7.28 3.56 26.13
C GLY A 107 6.65 3.41 24.75
N ALA A 108 5.47 3.99 24.53
CA ALA A 108 5.07 4.31 23.17
C ALA A 108 6.06 5.38 22.70
N GLY A 109 6.85 5.06 21.68
CA GLY A 109 7.63 6.05 20.95
C GLY A 109 6.70 7.21 20.67
N ALA A 110 6.96 8.33 21.37
CA ALA A 110 6.11 9.49 21.31
C ALA A 110 5.88 9.81 19.84
N PRO A 111 4.61 9.95 19.39
CA PRO A 111 4.39 10.71 18.17
C PRO A 111 5.15 12.01 18.40
N LYS A 112 5.99 12.38 17.44
CA LYS A 112 6.77 13.61 17.47
C LYS A 112 5.76 14.75 17.61
N GLU A 113 5.40 15.06 18.84
CA GLU A 113 4.62 16.23 19.21
C GLU A 113 5.55 17.37 18.86
N GLU A 114 5.34 17.95 17.68
CA GLU A 114 5.69 19.34 17.48
C GLU A 114 4.73 20.17 18.34
N ALA A 115 4.88 20.05 19.66
CA ALA A 115 4.28 20.85 20.72
C ALA A 115 4.98 22.22 20.80
N GLY A 116 5.17 22.84 19.64
CA GLY A 116 5.47 24.25 19.53
C GLY A 116 4.25 24.94 18.92
N PRO A 117 3.85 26.13 19.39
CA PRO A 117 2.79 26.89 18.74
C PRO A 117 3.19 27.11 17.28
N LYS A 118 2.54 26.40 16.35
CA LYS A 118 2.76 26.58 14.92
C LYS A 118 2.12 27.90 14.56
N THR A 119 2.93 28.94 14.48
CA THR A 119 2.49 30.22 13.95
C THR A 119 2.22 30.05 12.46
N TYR A 120 0.97 29.89 12.08
CA TYR A 120 0.56 29.88 10.67
C TYR A 120 0.57 31.32 10.17
N GLY A 121 1.39 31.60 9.15
CA GLY A 121 1.63 32.96 8.66
C GLY A 121 0.45 33.55 7.87
N SER A 122 -0.52 32.72 7.47
CA SER A 122 -1.69 33.15 6.70
C SER A 122 -2.95 32.34 7.00
N ALA A 123 -4.11 32.97 6.84
CA ALA A 123 -5.42 32.30 6.96
C ALA A 123 -5.59 31.13 5.97
N GLU A 124 -4.95 31.20 4.80
CA GLU A 124 -4.98 30.10 3.82
C GLU A 124 -4.24 28.86 4.32
N GLU A 125 -3.13 29.03 5.05
CA GLU A 125 -2.38 27.93 5.63
C GLU A 125 -3.16 27.25 6.76
N VAL A 126 -3.83 28.04 7.60
CA VAL A 126 -4.73 27.52 8.64
C VAL A 126 -5.84 26.68 8.01
N GLN A 127 -6.52 27.19 6.98
CA GLN A 127 -7.58 26.43 6.29
C GLN A 127 -7.07 25.15 5.64
N LYS A 128 -5.87 25.18 5.02
CA LYS A 128 -5.24 23.97 4.46
C LYS A 128 -4.95 22.96 5.56
N ARG A 129 -4.52 23.42 6.73
CA ARG A 129 -4.24 22.56 7.87
C ARG A 129 -5.52 21.95 8.45
N ILE A 130 -6.56 22.73 8.68
CA ILE A 130 -7.87 22.25 9.13
C ILE A 130 -8.35 21.12 8.21
N LYS A 131 -8.35 21.32 6.88
CA LYS A 131 -8.74 20.30 5.91
C LYS A 131 -7.87 19.03 5.99
N ALA A 132 -6.57 19.19 6.20
CA ALA A 132 -5.65 18.07 6.33
C ALA A 132 -5.90 17.27 7.62
N VAL A 133 -6.12 17.94 8.75
CA VAL A 133 -6.40 17.30 10.04
C VAL A 133 -7.77 16.64 10.02
N GLN A 134 -8.83 17.30 9.52
CA GLN A 134 -10.15 16.69 9.33
C GLN A 134 -10.10 15.43 8.47
N LYS A 135 -9.31 15.43 7.38
CA LYS A 135 -9.15 14.24 6.53
C LYS A 135 -8.50 13.08 7.30
N LYS A 136 -7.47 13.36 8.10
CA LYS A 136 -6.80 12.33 8.92
C LYS A 136 -7.72 11.80 10.01
N LEU A 137 -8.47 12.69 10.66
CA LEU A 137 -9.44 12.33 11.69
C LEU A 137 -10.51 11.39 11.14
N ARG A 138 -11.10 11.72 9.97
CA ARG A 138 -12.07 10.83 9.32
C ARG A 138 -11.50 9.44 8.98
N GLN A 139 -10.23 9.38 8.57
CA GLN A 139 -9.56 8.11 8.30
C GLN A 139 -9.36 7.30 9.58
N ALA A 140 -8.93 7.94 10.66
CA ALA A 140 -8.72 7.31 11.96
C ALA A 140 -10.04 6.84 12.59
N GLU A 141 -11.12 7.61 12.47
CA GLU A 141 -12.46 7.21 12.91
C GLU A 141 -13.00 6.02 12.10
N GLY A 142 -12.72 5.96 10.79
CA GLY A 142 -13.02 4.79 9.97
C GLY A 142 -12.29 3.54 10.46
N LEU A 143 -10.99 3.66 10.77
CA LEU A 143 -10.21 2.56 11.35
C LEU A 143 -10.72 2.17 12.73
N ALA A 144 -11.15 3.13 13.56
CA ALA A 144 -11.73 2.85 14.88
C ALA A 144 -13.06 2.08 14.77
N ALA A 145 -13.90 2.41 13.79
CA ALA A 145 -15.13 1.67 13.51
C ALA A 145 -14.82 0.24 13.05
N GLU A 146 -13.85 0.05 12.15
CA GLU A 146 -13.40 -1.27 11.73
C GLU A 146 -12.81 -2.11 12.88
N ALA A 147 -12.11 -1.46 13.81
CA ALA A 147 -11.59 -2.11 15.01
C ALA A 147 -12.73 -2.55 15.94
N ALA A 148 -13.78 -1.73 16.07
CA ALA A 148 -14.99 -2.07 16.83
C ALA A 148 -15.78 -3.22 16.19
N GLU A 149 -15.70 -3.40 14.87
CA GLU A 149 -16.24 -4.56 14.15
C GLU A 149 -15.40 -5.84 14.35
N GLY A 150 -14.28 -5.77 15.07
CA GLY A 150 -13.40 -6.90 15.36
C GLY A 150 -12.43 -7.24 14.23
N LYS A 151 -12.18 -6.32 13.29
CA LYS A 151 -11.08 -6.49 12.33
C LYS A 151 -9.74 -6.34 13.06
N GLU A 152 -8.81 -7.25 12.75
CA GLU A 152 -7.43 -7.13 13.21
C GLU A 152 -6.77 -5.88 12.60
N MET A 153 -6.23 -5.03 13.48
CA MET A 153 -5.51 -3.81 13.11
C MET A 153 -4.02 -4.03 13.21
N ASN A 154 -3.27 -3.52 12.24
CA ASN A 154 -1.82 -3.42 12.34
C ASN A 154 -1.44 -2.31 13.35
N VAL A 155 -0.24 -2.38 13.92
CA VAL A 155 0.38 -1.38 14.81
C VAL A 155 0.26 0.04 14.25
N ASP A 156 0.50 0.21 12.94
CA ASP A 156 0.37 1.52 12.26
C ASP A 156 -1.08 2.06 12.23
N GLN A 157 -2.08 1.18 12.20
CA GLN A 157 -3.49 1.57 12.23
C GLN A 157 -3.91 1.90 13.65
N GLN A 158 -3.46 1.11 14.63
CA GLN A 158 -3.69 1.38 16.05
C GLN A 158 -3.13 2.75 16.44
N GLY A 159 -1.89 3.07 16.04
CA GLY A 159 -1.32 4.38 16.30
C GLY A 159 -2.10 5.56 15.69
N LYS A 160 -2.83 5.34 14.57
CA LYS A 160 -3.73 6.35 14.01
C LYS A 160 -5.00 6.54 14.83
N ILE A 161 -5.55 5.45 15.37
CA ILE A 161 -6.72 5.48 16.26
C ILE A 161 -6.36 6.19 17.57
N ASP A 162 -5.21 5.85 18.15
CA ASP A 162 -4.74 6.46 19.40
C ASP A 162 -4.50 7.98 19.23
N GLY A 163 -4.11 8.42 18.04
CA GLY A 163 -3.92 9.83 17.69
C GLY A 163 -5.21 10.66 17.50
N ILE A 164 -6.41 10.08 17.60
CA ILE A 164 -7.68 10.80 17.38
C ILE A 164 -7.85 11.97 18.35
N ALA A 165 -7.52 11.77 19.64
CA ALA A 165 -7.65 12.82 20.65
C ALA A 165 -6.78 14.05 20.32
N GLY A 166 -5.52 13.82 19.95
CA GLY A 166 -4.60 14.89 19.55
C GLY A 166 -5.05 15.61 18.27
N MET A 167 -5.61 14.88 17.29
CA MET A 167 -6.15 15.50 16.08
C MET A 167 -7.40 16.36 16.34
N LYS A 168 -8.22 16.00 17.34
CA LYS A 168 -9.37 16.82 17.76
C LYS A 168 -8.92 18.10 18.44
N GLN A 169 -7.94 18.00 19.33
CA GLN A 169 -7.34 19.17 19.99
C GLN A 169 -6.68 20.11 18.98
N GLU A 170 -5.91 19.58 18.02
CA GLU A 170 -5.30 20.39 16.95
C GLU A 170 -6.37 21.12 16.11
N LEU A 171 -7.54 20.51 15.87
CA LEU A 171 -8.62 21.20 15.17
C LEU A 171 -9.24 22.33 15.99
N GLU A 172 -9.45 22.09 17.28
CA GLU A 172 -9.98 23.12 18.19
C GLU A 172 -9.04 24.33 18.27
N GLU A 173 -7.72 24.08 18.33
CA GLU A 173 -6.70 25.15 18.31
C GLU A 173 -6.62 25.92 16.97
N LEU A 174 -7.04 25.31 15.86
CA LEU A 174 -7.02 25.95 14.53
C LEU A 174 -8.35 26.66 14.20
N GLU A 175 -9.46 26.24 14.80
CA GLU A 175 -10.81 26.79 14.57
C GLU A 175 -11.20 27.88 15.59
N GLY A 176 -10.56 27.91 16.77
CA GLY A 176 -10.74 28.93 17.82
C GLY A 176 -9.86 30.17 17.65
#